data_AF-A0A066PYN4-F1
#
_entry.id   AF-A0A066PYN4-F1
#
_cell.length_a   1.000
_cell.length_b   1.000
_cell.length_c   1.000
_cell.angle_alpha   90.00
_cell.angle_beta   90.00
_cell.angle_gamma   90.00
#
_symmetry.space_group_name_H-M   'P 1'
#
loop_
_entity.id
_entity.type
_entity.pdbx_description
1 polymer ?
#
loop_
_entity_poly.entity_id
_entity_poly.type
_entity_poly.pdbx_seq_one_letter_code
_entity_poly.pdbx_strand_id
1 'polypeptide(L)'
;MTATFWRIGTDTRDYTADDRSGKGAEITGGRWNDVGTPMVYAASSRALACLETVVHLNGSGLPLNRYLVEIIIPDDLVRSAETYDEASLPVGWDAEPPGKVSIDLGTTWVRDKRSAVLFVPSVIVPEELNVLINPTHPGARKIQFHKRRKWLYDPRILAPRH
;
A
#
# COMPACT_ATOMS: atom_id res chain seq x y z
N MET A 1 18.09 -3.57 -13.75
CA MET A 1 17.83 -4.21 -12.44
C MET A 1 16.53 -3.61 -11.89
N THR A 2 15.80 -4.37 -11.08
CA THR A 2 14.44 -4.02 -10.59
C THR A 2 14.26 -4.50 -9.16
N ALA A 3 13.45 -3.79 -8.36
CA ALA A 3 13.00 -4.23 -7.05
C ALA A 3 11.56 -4.76 -7.09
N THR A 4 11.22 -5.67 -6.17
CA THR A 4 9.92 -6.34 -6.12
C THR A 4 9.19 -6.07 -4.81
N PHE A 5 7.92 -5.68 -4.92
CA PHE A 5 7.02 -5.34 -3.82
C PHE A 5 5.70 -6.11 -3.95
N TRP A 6 4.90 -6.12 -2.89
CA TRP A 6 3.77 -7.03 -2.77
C TRP A 6 2.49 -6.33 -2.35
N ARG A 7 1.39 -6.73 -2.96
CA ARG A 7 0.03 -6.34 -2.56
C ARG A 7 -0.85 -7.59 -2.47
N ILE A 8 -1.76 -7.62 -1.51
CA ILE A 8 -2.84 -8.62 -1.47
C ILE A 8 -4.17 -7.94 -1.79
N GLY A 9 -4.49 -7.91 -3.08
CA GLY A 9 -5.67 -7.22 -3.62
C GLY A 9 -6.87 -8.16 -3.80
N THR A 10 -8.01 -7.58 -4.15
CA THR A 10 -9.24 -8.29 -4.54
C THR A 10 -9.67 -7.83 -5.93
N ASP A 11 -10.38 -8.70 -6.66
CA ASP A 11 -11.11 -8.28 -7.85
C ASP A 11 -12.48 -7.77 -7.40
N THR A 12 -12.82 -6.55 -7.81
CA THR A 12 -14.13 -5.93 -7.57
C THR A 12 -14.89 -5.80 -8.89
N ARG A 13 -16.09 -5.20 -8.85
CA ARG A 13 -16.82 -4.87 -10.08
C ARG A 13 -16.14 -3.78 -10.89
N ASP A 14 -15.40 -2.89 -10.24
CA ASP A 14 -14.89 -1.65 -10.84
C ASP A 14 -13.39 -1.73 -11.16
N TYR A 15 -12.63 -2.61 -10.48
CA TYR A 15 -11.19 -2.75 -10.67
C TYR A 15 -10.70 -4.16 -10.28
N THR A 16 -9.58 -4.59 -10.87
CA THR A 16 -8.94 -5.86 -10.57
C THR A 16 -7.84 -5.72 -9.51
N ALA A 17 -7.41 -6.84 -8.92
CA ALA A 17 -6.40 -6.85 -7.87
C ALA A 17 -5.03 -6.32 -8.34
N ASP A 18 -4.73 -6.38 -9.64
CA ASP A 18 -3.55 -5.82 -10.32
C ASP A 18 -3.77 -4.40 -10.85
N ASP A 19 -4.86 -3.73 -10.44
CA ASP A 19 -5.09 -2.32 -10.74
C ASP A 19 -3.91 -1.45 -10.34
N ARG A 20 -3.54 -0.55 -11.25
CA ARG A 20 -2.46 0.41 -11.10
C ARG A 20 -2.96 1.84 -10.97
N SER A 21 -4.27 2.09 -11.10
CA SER A 21 -4.83 3.44 -11.03
C SER A 21 -5.00 3.92 -9.59
N GLY A 22 -4.99 3.01 -8.60
CA GLY A 22 -5.19 3.37 -7.20
C GLY A 22 -6.65 3.67 -6.85
N LYS A 23 -7.59 3.15 -7.65
CA LYS A 23 -9.01 3.53 -7.55
C LYS A 23 -9.63 3.14 -6.21
N GLY A 24 -9.23 2.00 -5.65
CA GLY A 24 -9.70 1.56 -4.33
C GLY A 24 -9.41 2.60 -3.25
N ALA A 25 -8.14 3.02 -3.13
CA ALA A 25 -7.72 4.03 -2.15
C ALA A 25 -8.30 5.41 -2.45
N GLU A 26 -8.47 5.76 -3.73
CA GLU A 26 -9.15 7.01 -4.12
C GLU A 26 -10.58 7.07 -3.57
N ILE A 27 -11.31 5.95 -3.62
CA ILE A 27 -12.71 5.88 -3.15
C ILE A 27 -12.80 5.89 -1.63
N THR A 28 -11.94 5.13 -0.94
CA THR A 28 -12.08 4.90 0.50
C THR A 28 -11.23 5.82 1.37
N GLY A 29 -10.22 6.47 0.79
CA GLY A 29 -9.11 7.02 1.56
C GLY A 29 -8.24 5.93 2.16
N GLY A 30 -7.20 6.34 2.86
CA GLY A 30 -6.27 5.47 3.58
C GLY A 30 -5.39 6.27 4.52
N ARG A 31 -4.43 5.61 5.19
CA ARG A 31 -3.52 6.30 6.11
C ARG A 31 -2.72 7.43 5.46
N TRP A 32 -2.42 7.30 4.17
CA TRP A 32 -1.54 8.21 3.44
C TRP A 32 -2.25 8.94 2.29
N ASN A 33 -3.57 8.85 2.17
CA ASN A 33 -4.30 9.56 1.14
C ASN A 33 -5.72 9.92 1.59
N ASP A 34 -6.14 11.11 1.20
CA ASP A 34 -7.53 11.54 1.37
C ASP A 34 -8.43 10.93 0.28
N VAL A 35 -9.74 10.91 0.54
CA VAL A 35 -10.74 10.53 -0.45
C VAL A 35 -10.62 11.45 -1.67
N GLY A 36 -10.67 10.86 -2.86
CA GLY A 36 -10.47 11.55 -4.14
C GLY A 36 -9.00 11.63 -4.58
N THR A 37 -8.04 11.21 -3.75
CA THR A 37 -6.62 11.16 -4.13
C THR A 37 -6.21 9.72 -4.44
N PRO A 38 -5.89 9.38 -5.70
CA PRO A 38 -5.55 8.01 -6.06
C PRO A 38 -4.14 7.64 -5.57
N MET A 39 -4.03 6.49 -4.91
CA MET A 39 -2.78 5.96 -4.39
C MET A 39 -2.77 4.44 -4.46
N VAL A 40 -1.64 3.85 -4.82
CA VAL A 40 -1.46 2.40 -4.76
C VAL A 40 -0.58 2.05 -3.57
N TYR A 41 -1.10 1.17 -2.71
CA TYR A 41 -0.40 0.63 -1.55
C TYR A 41 0.21 -0.74 -1.85
N ALA A 42 1.47 -0.91 -1.45
CA ALA A 42 2.21 -2.16 -1.47
C ALA A 42 3.13 -2.25 -0.25
N ALA A 43 3.72 -3.42 -0.05
CA ALA A 43 4.63 -3.70 1.05
C ALA A 43 5.97 -4.25 0.54
N SER A 44 7.04 -4.01 1.29
CA SER A 44 8.38 -4.56 1.05
C SER A 44 8.42 -6.10 1.06
N SER A 45 7.57 -6.73 1.87
CA SER A 45 7.50 -8.18 2.01
C SER A 45 6.08 -8.73 1.83
N ARG A 46 5.99 -10.00 1.44
CA ARG A 46 4.70 -10.72 1.39
C ARG A 46 4.08 -10.86 2.79
N ALA A 47 4.92 -11.00 3.82
CA ALA A 47 4.51 -11.11 5.20
C ALA A 47 3.89 -9.80 5.69
N LEU A 48 4.50 -8.65 5.38
CA LEU A 48 3.96 -7.34 5.70
C LEU A 48 2.66 -7.07 4.93
N ALA A 49 2.60 -7.39 3.64
CA ALA A 49 1.35 -7.29 2.87
C ALA A 49 0.21 -8.11 3.51
N CYS A 50 0.53 -9.29 4.04
CA CYS A 50 -0.40 -10.13 4.79
C CYS A 50 -0.86 -9.44 6.07
N LEU A 51 0.07 -8.95 6.88
CA LEU A 51 -0.19 -8.31 8.17
C LEU A 51 -1.05 -7.05 8.01
N GLU A 52 -0.66 -6.16 7.09
CA GLU A 52 -1.43 -4.95 6.73
C GLU A 52 -2.86 -5.30 6.33
N THR A 53 -3.02 -6.29 5.45
CA THR A 53 -4.35 -6.68 4.98
C THR A 53 -5.18 -7.33 6.09
N VAL A 54 -4.59 -8.14 6.98
CA VAL A 54 -5.31 -8.79 8.09
C VAL A 54 -5.78 -7.77 9.13
N VAL A 55 -4.92 -6.84 9.52
CA VAL A 55 -5.29 -5.80 10.49
C VAL A 55 -6.43 -4.93 9.95
N HIS A 56 -6.40 -4.55 8.68
CA HIS A 56 -7.51 -3.86 8.03
C HIS A 56 -8.79 -4.73 7.94
N LEU A 57 -8.65 -6.06 7.84
CA LEU A 57 -9.76 -7.00 7.73
C LEU A 57 -10.43 -7.40 9.03
N ASN A 58 -9.77 -7.25 10.18
CA ASN A 58 -10.36 -7.58 11.48
C ASN A 58 -11.64 -6.77 11.78
N GLY A 59 -11.96 -5.74 10.99
CA GLY A 59 -13.25 -5.03 11.01
C GLY A 59 -14.34 -5.59 10.08
N SER A 60 -14.05 -6.51 9.15
CA SER A 60 -14.98 -6.94 8.08
C SER A 60 -14.97 -8.43 7.70
N GLY A 61 -14.09 -9.25 8.32
CA GLY A 61 -13.98 -10.70 8.06
C GLY A 61 -13.07 -11.04 6.87
N LEU A 62 -12.64 -12.31 6.75
CA LEU A 62 -11.74 -12.79 5.70
C LEU A 62 -12.46 -12.86 4.32
N PRO A 63 -12.12 -12.02 3.32
CA PRO A 63 -12.69 -12.16 2.00
C PRO A 63 -11.95 -13.26 1.25
N LEU A 64 -12.72 -14.20 0.71
CA LEU A 64 -12.21 -15.45 0.14
C LEU A 64 -11.55 -15.27 -1.25
N ASN A 65 -11.66 -14.10 -1.88
CA ASN A 65 -11.17 -13.82 -3.23
C ASN A 65 -10.01 -12.81 -3.24
N ARG A 66 -8.90 -13.18 -2.58
CA ARG A 66 -7.67 -12.38 -2.54
C ARG A 66 -6.62 -12.92 -3.51
N TYR A 67 -5.79 -12.03 -4.03
CA TYR A 67 -4.68 -12.39 -4.92
C TYR A 67 -3.39 -11.74 -4.45
N LEU A 68 -2.31 -12.52 -4.52
CA LEU A 68 -0.97 -11.98 -4.38
C LEU A 68 -0.57 -11.32 -5.70
N VAL A 69 -0.28 -10.03 -5.63
CA VAL A 69 0.18 -9.23 -6.76
C VAL A 69 1.63 -8.84 -6.52
N GLU A 70 2.44 -9.15 -7.51
CA GLU A 70 3.84 -8.74 -7.57
C GLU A 70 3.91 -7.39 -8.30
N ILE A 71 4.64 -6.46 -7.70
CA ILE A 71 4.82 -5.11 -8.20
C ILE A 71 6.30 -4.89 -8.45
N ILE A 72 6.67 -4.74 -9.72
CA ILE A 72 8.07 -4.61 -10.15
C ILE A 72 8.34 -3.14 -10.42
N ILE A 73 9.24 -2.56 -9.63
CA ILE A 73 9.65 -1.16 -9.73
C ILE A 73 11.08 -1.10 -10.29
N PRO A 74 11.30 -0.38 -11.41
CA PRO A 74 12.64 -0.11 -11.92
C PRO A 74 13.56 0.58 -10.89
N ASP A 75 14.83 0.18 -10.84
CA ASP A 75 15.79 0.71 -9.86
C ASP A 75 15.99 2.23 -9.95
N ASP A 76 15.83 2.84 -11.13
CA ASP A 76 15.88 4.31 -11.27
C ASP A 76 14.79 4.98 -10.44
N LEU A 77 13.58 4.41 -10.43
CA LEU A 77 12.47 4.91 -9.62
C LEU A 77 12.67 4.63 -8.12
N VAL A 78 13.28 3.50 -7.77
CA VAL A 78 13.62 3.17 -6.38
C VAL A 78 14.65 4.17 -5.83
N ARG A 79 15.69 4.48 -6.61
CA ARG A 79 16.74 5.44 -6.22
C ARG A 79 16.25 6.87 -6.13
N SER A 80 15.28 7.24 -6.97
CA SER A 80 14.64 8.56 -6.93
C SER A 80 13.43 8.64 -6.01
N ALA A 81 13.13 7.58 -5.26
CA ALA A 81 12.00 7.57 -4.35
C ALA A 81 12.26 8.51 -3.17
N GLU A 82 11.20 9.16 -2.70
CA GLU A 82 11.22 9.81 -1.40
C GLU A 82 11.07 8.71 -0.33
N THR A 83 11.80 8.83 0.77
CA THR A 83 11.81 7.82 1.85
C THR A 83 11.67 8.53 3.17
N TYR A 84 10.71 8.08 3.96
CA TYR A 84 10.60 8.41 5.37
C TYR A 84 10.93 7.18 6.21
N ASP A 85 11.61 7.43 7.32
CA ASP A 85 11.71 6.52 8.46
C ASP A 85 10.83 7.03 9.60
N GLU A 86 10.71 6.25 10.67
CA GLU A 86 9.91 6.63 11.85
C GLU A 86 10.35 7.97 12.45
N ALA A 87 11.67 8.22 12.51
CA ALA A 87 12.24 9.39 13.16
C ALA A 87 12.09 10.70 12.35
N SER A 88 11.96 10.60 11.03
CA SER A 88 11.80 11.73 10.11
C SER A 88 10.35 12.12 9.87
N LEU A 89 9.40 11.30 10.30
CA LEU A 89 7.98 11.62 10.16
C LEU A 89 7.49 12.61 11.21
N PRO A 90 6.53 13.48 10.84
CA PRO A 90 5.89 14.36 11.80
C PRO A 90 5.15 13.55 12.88
N VAL A 91 5.22 14.03 14.12
CA VAL A 91 4.49 13.46 15.26
C VAL A 91 3.00 13.31 14.92
N GLY A 92 2.46 12.10 15.13
CA GLY A 92 1.07 11.76 14.83
C GLY A 92 0.84 11.08 13.48
N TRP A 93 1.90 10.77 12.72
CA TRP A 93 1.79 9.99 11.47
C TRP A 93 1.17 8.59 11.70
N ASP A 94 1.45 8.02 12.87
CA ASP A 94 1.09 6.70 13.36
C ASP A 94 -0.23 6.64 14.12
N ALA A 95 -0.94 7.76 14.25
CA ALA A 95 -2.22 7.82 14.97
C ALA A 95 -3.21 6.73 14.51
N GLU A 96 -3.96 6.15 15.45
CA GLU A 96 -4.99 5.14 15.21
C GLU A 96 -6.35 5.61 15.78
N PRO A 97 -7.38 5.85 14.93
CA PRO A 97 -7.39 5.74 13.47
C PRO A 97 -6.49 6.79 12.77
N PRO A 98 -6.12 6.59 11.49
CA PRO A 98 -5.26 7.52 10.76
C PRO A 98 -5.77 8.96 10.80
N GLY A 99 -4.89 9.87 11.20
CA GLY A 99 -5.20 11.28 11.37
C GLY A 99 -4.70 12.16 10.22
N LYS A 100 -5.01 13.45 10.33
CA LYS A 100 -4.66 14.48 9.34
C LYS A 100 -3.17 14.51 8.97
N VAL A 101 -2.28 14.17 9.90
CA VAL A 101 -0.82 14.25 9.71
C VAL A 101 -0.32 13.35 8.57
N SER A 102 -0.62 12.05 8.60
CA SER A 102 -0.19 11.12 7.54
C SER A 102 -1.01 11.28 6.27
N ILE A 103 -2.31 11.59 6.40
CA ILE A 103 -3.21 11.85 5.26
C ILE A 103 -2.72 13.06 4.44
N ASP A 104 -2.46 14.19 5.08
CA ASP A 104 -2.01 15.42 4.40
C ASP A 104 -0.64 15.23 3.75
N LEU A 105 0.28 14.55 4.44
CA LEU A 105 1.64 14.29 3.94
C LEU A 105 1.59 13.52 2.62
N GLY A 106 0.90 12.38 2.60
CA GLY A 106 0.82 11.55 1.40
C GLY A 106 -0.07 12.15 0.31
N THR A 107 -1.15 12.85 0.67
CA THR A 107 -1.99 13.58 -0.29
C THR A 107 -1.22 14.69 -0.99
N THR A 108 -0.46 15.48 -0.22
CA THR A 108 0.42 16.54 -0.76
C THR A 108 1.50 15.95 -1.65
N TRP A 109 2.10 14.83 -1.25
CA TRP A 109 3.07 14.10 -2.08
C TRP A 109 2.50 13.70 -3.43
N VAL A 110 1.28 13.16 -3.47
CA VAL A 110 0.59 12.79 -4.73
C VAL A 110 0.32 14.03 -5.58
N ARG A 111 -0.29 15.06 -5.00
CA ARG A 111 -0.70 16.29 -5.69
C ARG A 111 0.49 17.01 -6.32
N ASP A 112 1.58 17.14 -5.57
CA ASP A 112 2.76 17.86 -6.00
C ASP A 112 3.66 17.01 -6.93
N LYS A 113 3.31 15.72 -7.12
CA LYS A 113 4.03 14.76 -7.98
C LYS A 113 5.54 14.73 -7.68
N ARG A 114 5.90 14.74 -6.39
CA ARG A 114 7.32 14.85 -5.97
C ARG A 114 8.17 13.67 -6.43
N SER A 115 7.58 12.48 -6.45
CA SER A 115 8.19 11.26 -6.99
C SER A 115 7.10 10.28 -7.45
N ALA A 116 7.51 9.22 -8.18
CA ALA A 116 6.60 8.12 -8.54
C ALA A 116 6.33 7.17 -7.36
N VAL A 117 7.31 7.05 -6.47
CA VAL A 117 7.36 6.07 -5.37
C VAL A 117 7.74 6.81 -4.09
N LEU A 118 7.04 6.49 -3.01
CA LEU A 118 7.33 6.96 -1.67
C LEU A 118 7.40 5.75 -0.73
N PHE A 119 8.50 5.63 0.01
CA PHE A 119 8.68 4.63 1.05
C PHE A 119 8.31 5.23 2.41
N VAL A 120 7.49 4.51 3.16
CA VAL A 120 7.06 4.91 4.51
C VAL A 120 7.10 3.71 5.45
N PRO A 121 7.37 3.90 6.75
CA PRO A 121 7.26 2.83 7.73
C PRO A 121 5.83 2.25 7.78
N SER A 122 5.72 0.96 8.03
CA SER A 122 4.46 0.37 8.47
C SER A 122 4.16 0.81 9.89
N VAL A 123 2.90 1.13 10.19
CA VAL A 123 2.49 1.36 11.59
C VAL A 123 2.52 0.08 12.41
N ILE A 124 2.47 -1.09 11.75
CA ILE A 124 2.46 -2.39 12.42
C ILE A 124 3.89 -2.85 12.74
N VAL A 125 4.85 -2.60 11.84
CA VAL A 125 6.27 -2.91 12.00
C VAL A 125 7.09 -1.73 11.46
N PRO A 126 7.39 -0.71 12.29
CA PRO A 126 8.05 0.53 11.85
C PRO A 126 9.40 0.35 11.15
N GLU A 127 10.10 -0.75 11.44
CA GLU A 127 11.37 -1.10 10.81
C GLU A 127 11.21 -1.66 9.38
N GLU A 128 10.01 -2.08 8.99
CA GLU A 128 9.69 -2.49 7.62
C GLU A 128 8.94 -1.41 6.85
N LEU A 129 9.19 -1.34 5.54
CA LEU A 129 8.63 -0.29 4.68
C LEU A 129 7.41 -0.77 3.91
N ASN A 130 6.39 0.08 3.90
CA ASN A 130 5.37 0.13 2.87
C ASN A 130 5.83 0.99 1.70
N VAL A 131 5.24 0.73 0.54
CA VAL A 131 5.50 1.44 -0.71
C VAL A 131 4.22 2.06 -1.21
N LEU A 132 4.26 3.38 -1.36
CA LEU A 132 3.19 4.17 -1.95
C LEU A 132 3.58 4.51 -3.37
N ILE A 133 2.67 4.31 -4.31
CA ILE A 133 2.88 4.64 -5.72
C ILE A 133 1.86 5.71 -6.11
N ASN A 134 2.36 6.80 -6.70
CA ASN A 134 1.54 7.87 -7.25
C ASN A 134 1.19 7.54 -8.70
N PRO A 135 -0.03 7.07 -9.00
CA PRO A 135 -0.41 6.67 -10.36
C PRO A 135 -0.48 7.86 -11.33
N THR A 136 -0.55 9.09 -10.83
CA THR A 136 -0.59 10.32 -11.66
C THR A 136 0.80 10.85 -12.05
N HIS A 137 1.86 10.30 -11.45
CA HIS A 137 3.24 10.66 -11.77
C HIS A 137 3.68 9.98 -13.08
N PRO A 138 4.33 10.69 -14.03
CA PRO A 138 4.74 10.11 -15.32
C PRO A 138 5.59 8.85 -15.21
N GLY A 139 6.47 8.79 -14.20
CA GLY A 139 7.31 7.63 -13.91
C GLY A 139 6.55 6.34 -13.56
N ALA A 140 5.33 6.44 -13.03
CA ALA A 140 4.54 5.28 -12.63
C ALA A 140 4.18 4.35 -13.81
N ARG A 141 4.20 4.87 -15.05
CA ARG A 141 3.97 4.06 -16.27
C ARG A 141 4.98 2.93 -16.46
N LYS A 142 6.17 3.06 -15.86
CA LYS A 142 7.22 2.04 -15.94
C LYS A 142 7.03 0.89 -14.93
N ILE A 143 6.13 1.07 -13.94
CA ILE A 143 5.89 0.07 -12.89
C ILE A 143 4.96 -1.02 -13.43
N GLN A 144 5.32 -2.27 -13.17
CA GLN A 144 4.55 -3.43 -13.63
C GLN A 144 3.83 -4.10 -12.47
N PHE A 145 2.61 -4.58 -12.75
CA PHE A 145 1.76 -5.25 -11.79
C PHE A 145 1.39 -6.61 -12.36
N HIS A 146 1.67 -7.68 -11.62
CA HIS A 146 1.44 -9.05 -12.07
C HIS A 146 0.68 -9.82 -11.00
N LYS A 147 -0.57 -10.21 -11.29
CA LYS A 147 -1.30 -11.15 -10.45
C LYS A 147 -0.63 -12.52 -10.55
N ARG A 148 -0.05 -13.01 -9.44
CA ARG A 148 0.75 -14.26 -9.44
C ARG A 148 -0.08 -15.48 -9.09
N ARG A 149 -0.85 -15.42 -8.02
CA ARG A 149 -1.69 -16.52 -7.52
C ARG A 149 -2.78 -16.03 -6.60
N LYS A 150 -3.75 -16.90 -6.30
CA LYS A 150 -4.65 -16.69 -5.16
C LYS A 150 -3.85 -16.59 -3.86
N TRP A 151 -4.32 -15.73 -2.97
CA TRP A 151 -3.85 -15.66 -1.60
C TRP A 151 -4.90 -16.29 -0.69
N LEU A 152 -4.51 -17.38 -0.04
CA LEU A 152 -5.35 -18.09 0.91
C LEU A 152 -4.78 -17.81 2.30
N TYR A 153 -5.55 -17.10 3.13
CA TYR A 153 -5.21 -16.95 4.54
C TYR A 153 -5.43 -18.29 5.26
N ASP A 154 -4.54 -18.62 6.18
CA ASP A 154 -4.79 -19.73 7.09
C ASP A 154 -6.03 -19.36 7.95
N PRO A 155 -7.09 -20.19 7.95
CA PRO A 155 -8.29 -19.93 8.76
C PRO A 155 -8.01 -19.72 10.25
N ARG A 156 -6.89 -20.26 10.76
CA ARG A 156 -6.45 -20.08 12.16
C ARG A 156 -6.07 -18.65 12.50
N ILE A 157 -5.84 -17.78 11.51
CA ILE A 157 -5.48 -16.37 11.72
C ILE A 157 -6.63 -15.60 12.41
N LEU A 158 -7.89 -15.92 12.08
CA LEU A 158 -9.07 -15.29 12.69
C LEU A 158 -9.81 -16.18 13.70
N ALA A 159 -9.31 -17.39 13.97
CA ALA A 159 -9.96 -18.27 14.92
C ALA A 159 -9.88 -17.65 16.33
N PRO A 160 -11.01 -17.57 17.08
CA PRO A 160 -10.97 -17.18 18.47
C PRO A 160 -10.01 -18.11 19.20
N ARG A 161 -9.03 -17.54 19.90
CA ARG A 161 -8.18 -18.32 20.79
C ARG A 161 -9.03 -18.69 22.01
N HIS A 162 -9.18 -20.00 22.24
CA HIS A 162 -9.78 -20.53 23.47
C HIS A 162 -8.93 -20.22 24.69
#